data_AF-A0A4Y4CSJ8-F1
#
_entry.id   AF-A0A4Y4CSJ8-F1
#
_cell.length_a   1.000
_cell.length_b   1.000
_cell.length_c   1.000
_cell.angle_alpha   90.00
_cell.angle_beta   90.00
_cell.angle_gamma   90.00
#
_symmetry.space_group_name_H-M   'P 1'
#
loop_
_entity.id
_entity.type
_entity.pdbx_description
1 polymer ?
#
loop_
_entity_poly.entity_id
_entity_poly.type
_entity_poly.pdbx_seq_one_letter_code
_entity_poly.pdbx_strand_id
1 'polypeptide(L)'
;MDVNLITAVSAAAGAVLSGVATTIAIIVAYKVHQNQKLLSQRQLLLPLWDYMATLSKIDSNTPVTPDVIKVVNTLELVALCCEGGMIDEKVIRRTFKDQFIVHYDDVKRCRSIPGLSVDGEGLLKQNRAATEFYNSLESERLSQDRVQRA
;
A
#
# COMPACT_ATOMS: atom_id res chain seq x y z
N MET A 1 38.52 18.68 50.68
CA MET A 1 37.36 18.28 49.86
C MET A 1 37.38 16.76 49.82
N ASP A 2 36.41 16.09 50.45
CA ASP A 2 36.47 14.64 50.62
C ASP A 2 36.39 13.92 49.28
N VAL A 3 37.25 12.92 49.10
CA VAL A 3 37.34 12.09 47.88
C VAL A 3 35.97 11.50 47.51
N ASN A 4 35.16 11.18 48.52
CA ASN A 4 33.79 10.67 48.36
C ASN A 4 32.81 11.71 47.78
N LEU A 5 33.01 12.99 48.06
CA LEU A 5 32.18 14.06 47.49
C LEU A 5 32.50 14.25 46.00
N ILE A 6 33.78 14.17 45.63
CA ILE A 6 34.25 14.32 44.24
C ILE A 6 33.73 13.16 43.38
N THR A 7 33.79 11.93 43.88
CA THR A 7 33.30 10.74 43.16
C THR A 7 31.77 10.72 43.03
N ALA A 8 31.04 11.16 44.05
CA ALA A 8 29.58 11.27 43.98
C ALA A 8 29.11 12.30 42.95
N VAL A 9 29.77 13.47 42.90
CA VAL A 9 29.43 14.54 41.94
C VAL A 9 29.78 14.13 40.51
N SER A 10 30.93 13.47 40.29
CA SER A 10 31.30 13.00 38.95
C SER A 10 30.40 11.88 38.44
N ALA A 11 29.98 10.95 39.32
CA ALA A 11 29.02 9.91 38.99
C ALA A 11 27.63 10.48 38.66
N ALA A 12 27.16 11.46 39.44
CA ALA A 12 25.88 12.13 39.18
C ALA A 12 25.89 12.90 37.86
N ALA A 13 26.97 13.64 37.57
CA ALA A 13 27.14 14.33 36.28
C ALA A 13 27.18 13.34 35.11
N GLY A 14 27.90 12.22 35.26
CA GLY A 14 27.96 11.16 34.26
C GLY A 14 26.60 10.51 33.99
N ALA A 15 25.80 10.26 35.04
CA ALA A 15 24.46 9.69 34.91
C ALA A 15 23.50 10.64 34.17
N VAL A 16 23.54 11.94 34.47
CA VAL A 16 22.71 12.94 33.79
C VAL A 16 23.09 13.06 32.31
N LEU A 17 24.39 13.13 32.00
CA LEU A 17 24.86 13.20 30.61
C LEU A 17 24.49 11.95 29.80
N SER A 18 24.64 10.76 30.40
CA SER A 18 24.22 9.49 29.80
C SER A 18 22.71 9.42 29.56
N GLY A 19 21.90 9.91 30.51
CA GLY A 19 20.44 10.00 30.35
C GLY A 19 20.01 10.90 29.20
N VAL A 20 20.63 12.07 29.07
CA VAL A 20 20.38 12.99 27.94
C VAL A 20 20.80 12.36 26.62
N ALA A 21 21.99 11.78 26.55
CA ALA A 21 22.49 11.10 25.35
C ALA A 21 21.56 9.96 24.92
N THR A 22 21.07 9.16 25.87
CA THR A 22 20.13 8.05 25.59
C THR A 22 18.80 8.57 25.06
N THR A 23 18.28 9.67 25.61
CA THR A 23 17.02 10.27 25.15
C THR A 23 17.15 10.81 23.72
N ILE A 24 18.26 11.48 23.42
CA ILE A 24 18.56 11.95 22.05
C ILE A 24 18.70 10.76 21.10
N ALA A 25 19.39 9.69 21.51
CA ALA A 25 19.55 8.49 20.71
C ALA A 25 18.21 7.82 20.38
N ILE A 26 17.28 7.74 21.35
CA ILE A 26 15.92 7.23 21.14
C ILE A 26 15.17 8.10 20.13
N ILE A 27 15.23 9.42 20.26
CA ILE A 27 14.55 10.35 19.34
C ILE A 27 15.11 10.20 17.91
N VAL A 28 16.43 10.14 17.77
CA VAL A 28 17.09 9.98 16.48
C VAL A 28 16.77 8.61 15.88
N ALA A 29 16.84 7.53 16.66
CA ALA A 29 16.47 6.19 16.21
C ALA A 29 15.02 6.12 15.72
N TYR A 30 14.10 6.75 16.44
CA TYR A 30 12.70 6.86 16.03
C TYR A 30 12.58 7.61 14.70
N LYS A 31 13.26 8.75 14.54
CA LYS A 31 13.22 9.54 13.30
C LYS A 31 13.83 8.78 12.12
N VAL A 32 14.93 8.07 12.32
CA VAL A 32 15.56 7.22 11.31
C VAL A 32 14.62 6.09 10.90
N HIS A 33 13.97 5.43 11.86
CA HIS A 33 13.00 4.37 11.58
C HIS A 33 11.81 4.87 10.74
N GLN A 34 11.26 6.05 11.05
CA GLN A 34 10.20 6.67 10.25
C GLN A 34 10.67 6.96 8.82
N ASN A 35 11.88 7.50 8.65
CA ASN A 35 12.44 7.78 7.33
C ASN A 35 12.72 6.50 6.54
N GLN A 36 13.20 5.44 7.19
CA GLN A 36 13.39 4.13 6.56
C GLN A 36 12.07 3.54 6.08
N LYS A 37 11.00 3.66 6.86
CA LYS A 37 9.65 3.24 6.46
C LYS A 37 9.16 3.99 5.22
N LEU A 38 9.34 5.31 5.18
CA LEU A 38 8.95 6.12 4.01
C LEU A 38 9.79 5.78 2.77
N LEU A 39 11.08 5.53 2.95
CA LEU A 39 11.97 5.14 1.87
C LEU A 39 11.58 3.76 1.30
N SER A 40 11.30 2.79 2.16
CA SER A 40 10.86 1.45 1.73
C SER A 40 9.53 1.52 1.00
N GLN A 41 8.57 2.33 1.49
CA GLN A 41 7.29 2.55 0.81
C GLN A 41 7.47 3.13 -0.60
N ARG A 42 8.41 4.07 -0.80
CA ARG A 42 8.71 4.63 -2.14
C ARG A 42 9.37 3.63 -3.08
N GLN A 43 10.28 2.80 -2.57
CA GLN A 43 10.97 1.80 -3.38
C GLN A 43 10.03 0.70 -3.87
N LEU A 44 9.02 0.34 -3.08
CA LEU A 44 8.00 -0.64 -3.46
C LEU A 44 6.99 -0.09 -4.48
N LEU A 45 6.82 1.22 -4.55
CA LEU A 45 5.89 1.84 -5.48
C LEU A 45 6.36 1.74 -6.94
N LEU A 46 7.66 1.82 -7.21
CA LEU A 46 8.22 1.72 -8.56
C LEU A 46 7.92 0.37 -9.27
N PRO A 47 8.19 -0.81 -8.67
CA PRO A 47 7.86 -2.06 -9.33
C PRO A 47 6.35 -2.25 -9.50
N LEU A 48 5.53 -1.81 -8.55
CA LEU A 48 4.06 -1.88 -8.70
C LEU A 48 3.54 -0.92 -9.75
N TRP A 49 4.21 0.22 -9.94
CA TRP A 49 3.93 1.09 -11.07
C TRP A 49 4.12 0.35 -12.39
N ASP A 50 5.27 -0.30 -12.57
CA ASP A 50 5.55 -1.05 -13.79
C ASP A 50 4.57 -2.21 -13.98
N TYR A 51 4.18 -2.91 -12.90
CA TYR A 51 3.17 -3.97 -12.99
C TYR A 51 1.80 -3.43 -13.40
N MET A 52 1.33 -2.32 -12.81
CA MET A 52 0.05 -1.69 -13.15
C MET A 52 0.05 -1.08 -14.55
N ALA A 53 1.12 -0.40 -14.94
CA ALA A 53 1.25 0.26 -16.24
C ALA A 53 1.40 -0.73 -17.40
N THR A 54 1.87 -1.96 -17.12
CA THR A 54 1.97 -3.05 -18.12
C THR A 54 0.73 -3.95 -18.16
N LEU A 55 -0.33 -3.61 -17.44
CA LEU A 55 -1.61 -4.30 -17.56
C LEU A 55 -2.25 -3.97 -18.92
N SER A 56 -2.44 -5.00 -19.73
CA SER A 56 -3.15 -4.91 -20.98
C SER A 56 -4.65 -4.75 -20.72
N LYS A 57 -5.33 -3.97 -21.57
CA LYS A 57 -6.79 -3.92 -21.58
C LYS A 57 -7.33 -5.31 -21.95
N ILE A 58 -8.30 -5.81 -21.18
CA ILE A 58 -8.94 -7.10 -21.44
C ILE A 58 -10.13 -6.89 -22.38
N ASP A 59 -10.22 -7.69 -23.44
CA ASP A 59 -11.46 -7.79 -24.22
C ASP A 59 -12.41 -8.78 -23.52
N SER A 60 -13.50 -8.27 -22.95
CA SER A 60 -14.48 -9.10 -22.24
C SER A 60 -15.21 -10.10 -23.15
N ASN A 61 -15.20 -9.92 -24.47
CA ASN A 61 -15.85 -10.85 -25.42
C ASN A 61 -14.93 -12.00 -25.83
N THR A 62 -13.62 -11.75 -25.85
CA THR A 62 -12.59 -12.77 -26.15
C THR A 62 -11.47 -12.72 -25.11
N PRO A 63 -11.77 -13.04 -23.83
CA PRO A 63 -10.78 -12.92 -22.77
C PRO A 63 -9.68 -13.95 -22.94
N VAL A 64 -8.44 -13.48 -22.90
CA VAL A 64 -7.24 -14.32 -22.88
C VAL A 64 -6.94 -14.70 -21.43
N THR A 65 -7.10 -15.96 -21.09
CA THR A 65 -6.96 -16.50 -19.72
C THR A 65 -5.70 -16.06 -18.98
N PRO A 66 -4.48 -16.16 -19.53
CA PRO A 66 -3.28 -15.73 -18.82
C PRO A 66 -3.28 -14.22 -18.53
N ASP A 67 -3.88 -13.40 -19.39
CA ASP A 67 -3.97 -11.95 -19.17
C ASP A 67 -4.97 -11.61 -18.05
N VAL A 68 -6.12 -12.29 -18.02
CA VAL A 68 -7.12 -12.13 -16.95
C VAL A 68 -6.52 -12.50 -15.60
N ILE A 69 -5.83 -13.65 -15.51
CA ILE A 69 -5.18 -14.09 -14.27
C ILE A 69 -4.09 -13.09 -13.85
N LYS A 70 -3.28 -12.61 -14.80
CA LYS A 70 -2.24 -11.61 -14.53
C LYS A 70 -2.84 -10.33 -13.96
N VAL A 71 -3.92 -9.81 -14.55
CA VAL A 71 -4.61 -8.61 -14.08
C VAL A 71 -5.15 -8.82 -12.67
N VAL A 72 -5.91 -9.89 -12.43
CA VAL A 72 -6.50 -10.16 -11.10
C VAL A 72 -5.42 -10.29 -10.03
N ASN A 73 -4.36 -11.05 -10.28
CA ASN A 73 -3.26 -11.22 -9.33
C ASN A 73 -2.54 -9.89 -9.06
N THR A 74 -2.41 -9.03 -10.07
CA THR A 74 -1.78 -7.71 -9.91
C THR A 74 -2.65 -6.78 -9.08
N LEU A 75 -3.97 -6.77 -9.33
CA LEU A 75 -4.92 -6.00 -8.53
C LEU A 75 -4.96 -6.47 -7.07
N GLU A 76 -4.95 -7.78 -6.83
CA GLU A 76 -4.90 -8.37 -5.48
C GLU A 76 -3.60 -8.00 -4.78
N LEU A 77 -2.44 -8.11 -5.47
CA LEU A 77 -1.15 -7.74 -4.89
C LEU A 77 -1.12 -6.26 -4.47
N VAL A 78 -1.60 -5.36 -5.34
CA VAL A 78 -1.67 -3.92 -5.02
C VAL A 78 -2.57 -3.67 -3.80
N ALA A 79 -3.73 -4.34 -3.74
CA ALA A 79 -4.64 -4.21 -2.62
C ALA A 79 -4.04 -4.72 -1.30
N LEU A 80 -3.38 -5.89 -1.32
CA LEU A 80 -2.67 -6.44 -0.15
C LEU A 80 -1.53 -5.52 0.31
N CYS A 81 -0.79 -4.91 -0.62
CA CYS A 81 0.25 -3.94 -0.27
C CYS A 81 -0.32 -2.66 0.37
N CYS A 82 -1.55 -2.25 -0.01
CA CYS A 82 -2.24 -1.14 0.63
C CYS A 82 -2.75 -1.53 2.02
N GLU A 83 -3.41 -2.68 2.15
CA GLU A 83 -3.93 -3.21 3.42
C GLU A 83 -2.81 -3.40 4.47
N GLY A 84 -1.68 -3.97 4.05
CA GLY A 84 -0.52 -4.19 4.91
C GLY A 84 0.29 -2.92 5.25
N GLY A 85 -0.11 -1.74 4.74
CA GLY A 85 0.61 -0.48 4.94
C GLY A 85 2.02 -0.47 4.34
N MET A 86 2.31 -1.40 3.43
CA MET A 86 3.58 -1.49 2.70
C MET A 86 3.73 -0.32 1.72
N ILE A 87 2.62 0.32 1.34
CA ILE A 87 2.55 1.46 0.43
C ILE A 87 1.54 2.46 0.98
N ASP A 88 1.77 3.74 0.71
CA ASP A 88 0.78 4.77 0.98
C ASP A 88 -0.39 4.61 0.00
N GLU A 89 -1.49 4.09 0.54
CA GLU A 89 -2.77 3.90 -0.14
C GLU A 89 -3.25 5.19 -0.84
N LYS A 90 -2.99 6.38 -0.26
CA LYS A 90 -3.40 7.65 -0.88
C LYS A 90 -2.69 7.90 -2.20
N VAL A 91 -1.45 7.43 -2.35
CA VAL A 91 -0.70 7.57 -3.60
C VAL A 91 -1.30 6.66 -4.67
N ILE A 92 -1.64 5.42 -4.31
CA ILE A 92 -2.32 4.48 -5.22
C ILE A 92 -3.69 5.03 -5.64
N ARG A 93 -4.50 5.51 -4.68
CA ARG A 93 -5.80 6.14 -4.95
C ARG A 93 -5.70 7.35 -5.89
N ARG A 94 -4.65 8.17 -5.75
CA ARG A 94 -4.49 9.35 -6.62
C ARG A 94 -4.00 9.01 -8.02
N THR A 95 -3.21 7.94 -8.15
CA THR A 95 -2.48 7.70 -9.40
C THR A 95 -3.02 6.55 -10.22
N PHE A 96 -3.60 5.55 -9.56
CA PHE A 96 -4.07 4.31 -10.19
C PHE A 96 -5.56 4.05 -10.01
N LYS A 97 -6.32 4.91 -9.33
CA LYS A 97 -7.77 4.69 -9.10
C LYS A 97 -8.51 4.31 -10.38
N ASP A 98 -8.35 5.11 -11.43
CA ASP A 98 -9.12 4.91 -12.66
C ASP A 98 -8.67 3.64 -13.38
N GLN A 99 -7.37 3.36 -13.45
CA GLN A 99 -6.85 2.11 -14.03
C GLN A 99 -7.30 0.89 -13.23
N PHE A 100 -7.27 0.96 -11.90
CA PHE A 100 -7.71 -0.12 -11.02
C PHE A 100 -9.20 -0.43 -11.26
N ILE A 101 -10.05 0.60 -11.27
CA ILE A 101 -11.49 0.45 -11.53
C ILE A 101 -11.72 -0.13 -12.94
N VAL A 102 -11.06 0.39 -13.97
CA VAL A 102 -11.22 -0.09 -15.35
C VAL A 102 -10.82 -1.56 -15.49
N HIS A 103 -9.65 -1.95 -14.98
CA HIS A 103 -9.20 -3.34 -15.05
C HIS A 103 -10.07 -4.28 -14.23
N TYR A 104 -10.54 -3.85 -13.05
CA TYR A 104 -11.48 -4.61 -12.24
C TYR A 104 -12.81 -4.82 -12.98
N ASP A 105 -13.35 -3.76 -13.60
CA ASP A 105 -14.58 -3.82 -14.38
C ASP A 105 -14.44 -4.69 -15.64
N ASP A 106 -13.31 -4.60 -16.34
CA ASP A 106 -13.03 -5.38 -17.54
C ASP A 106 -13.00 -6.88 -17.21
N VAL A 107 -12.37 -7.27 -16.10
CA VAL A 107 -12.40 -8.65 -15.58
C VAL A 107 -13.82 -9.04 -15.18
N LYS A 108 -14.52 -8.19 -14.41
CA LYS A 108 -15.88 -8.48 -13.92
C LYS A 108 -16.87 -8.75 -15.06
N ARG A 109 -16.67 -8.11 -16.22
CA ARG A 109 -17.51 -8.29 -17.42
C ARG A 109 -17.22 -9.59 -18.18
N CYS A 110 -16.13 -10.29 -17.89
CA CYS A 110 -15.82 -11.59 -18.50
C CYS A 110 -16.80 -12.66 -18.01
N ARG A 111 -17.82 -12.97 -18.83
CA ARG A 111 -18.83 -14.01 -18.50
C ARG A 111 -18.30 -15.44 -18.58
N SER A 112 -17.29 -15.67 -19.40
CA SER A 112 -16.67 -16.98 -19.59
C SER A 112 -15.19 -16.77 -19.85
N ILE A 113 -14.34 -17.46 -19.11
CA ILE A 113 -12.89 -17.40 -19.29
C ILE A 113 -12.43 -18.78 -19.78
N PRO A 114 -11.81 -18.88 -20.96
CA PRO A 114 -11.37 -20.16 -21.51
C PRO A 114 -10.49 -20.95 -20.52
N GLY A 115 -10.83 -22.21 -20.27
CA GLY A 115 -10.03 -23.08 -19.38
C GLY A 115 -10.23 -22.85 -17.88
N LEU A 116 -11.13 -21.96 -17.46
CA LEU A 116 -11.57 -21.81 -16.07
C LEU A 116 -13.05 -22.18 -15.93
N SER A 117 -13.42 -22.77 -14.80
CA SER A 117 -14.82 -23.09 -14.45
C SER A 117 -15.58 -21.91 -13.84
N VAL A 118 -14.88 -20.81 -13.58
CA VAL A 118 -15.42 -19.59 -12.97
C VAL A 118 -15.43 -18.46 -13.98
N ASP A 119 -16.42 -17.58 -13.86
CA ASP A 119 -16.49 -16.32 -14.57
C ASP A 119 -15.58 -15.27 -13.89
N GLY A 120 -15.43 -14.11 -14.53
CA GLY A 120 -14.60 -13.03 -13.99
C GLY A 120 -15.08 -12.53 -12.63
N GLU A 121 -16.40 -12.49 -12.39
CA GLU A 121 -16.94 -12.13 -11.08
C GLU A 121 -16.60 -13.18 -10.01
N GLY A 122 -16.73 -14.47 -10.33
CA GLY A 122 -16.34 -15.58 -9.46
C GLY A 122 -14.84 -15.59 -9.15
N LEU A 123 -14.00 -15.20 -10.10
CA LEU A 123 -12.57 -15.04 -9.91
C LEU A 123 -12.25 -13.86 -8.99
N LEU A 124 -12.91 -12.71 -9.16
CA LEU A 124 -12.75 -11.55 -8.28
C LEU A 124 -13.24 -11.81 -6.86
N LYS A 125 -14.31 -12.59 -6.67
CA LYS A 125 -14.78 -12.98 -5.32
C LYS A 125 -13.78 -13.81 -4.53
N GLN A 126 -12.89 -14.53 -5.20
CA GLN A 126 -11.80 -15.26 -4.54
C GLN A 126 -10.67 -14.32 -4.08
N ASN A 127 -10.60 -13.12 -4.67
CA ASN A 127 -9.59 -12.09 -4.42
C ASN A 127 -10.21 -10.96 -3.59
N ARG A 128 -10.22 -11.18 -2.26
CA ARG A 128 -10.96 -10.33 -1.32
C ARG A 128 -10.35 -8.94 -1.20
N ALA A 129 -9.02 -8.84 -1.15
CA ALA A 129 -8.37 -7.54 -0.95
C ALA A 129 -8.67 -6.61 -2.14
N ALA A 130 -8.59 -7.12 -3.37
CA ALA A 130 -8.92 -6.38 -4.58
C ALA A 130 -10.38 -5.91 -4.58
N THR A 131 -11.30 -6.76 -4.12
CA THR A 131 -12.74 -6.43 -4.05
C THR A 131 -13.03 -5.37 -3.00
N GLU A 132 -12.45 -5.48 -1.81
CA GLU A 132 -12.61 -4.48 -0.74
C GLU A 132 -12.00 -3.14 -1.15
N PHE A 133 -10.83 -3.15 -1.78
CA PHE A 133 -10.18 -1.94 -2.31
C PHE A 133 -11.00 -1.30 -3.43
N TYR A 134 -11.51 -2.08 -4.38
CA TYR A 134 -12.41 -1.61 -5.44
C TYR A 134 -13.66 -0.93 -4.87
N ASN A 135 -14.34 -1.56 -3.91
CA ASN A 135 -15.55 -0.99 -3.29
C ASN A 135 -15.26 0.35 -2.63
N SER A 136 -14.08 0.47 -1.99
CA SER A 136 -13.66 1.73 -1.39
C SER A 136 -13.39 2.80 -2.45
N LEU A 137 -12.70 2.48 -3.55
CA LEU A 137 -12.47 3.41 -4.67
C LEU A 137 -13.77 3.86 -5.34
N GLU A 138 -14.73 2.94 -5.52
CA GLU A 138 -16.03 3.24 -6.12
C GLU A 138 -16.88 4.14 -5.21
N SER A 139 -16.85 3.91 -3.90
CA SER A 139 -17.54 4.78 -2.93
C SER A 139 -16.99 6.22 -2.97
N GLU A 140 -15.67 6.37 -3.12
CA GLU A 140 -15.04 7.68 -3.29
C GLU A 140 -15.44 8.35 -4.60
N ARG A 141 -15.45 7.62 -5.72
CA ARG A 141 -15.92 8.13 -7.03
C ARG A 141 -17.35 8.66 -6.94
N LEU A 142 -18.26 7.89 -6.35
CA LEU A 142 -19.67 8.27 -6.18
C LEU A 142 -19.84 9.50 -5.27
N SER A 143 -18.98 9.65 -4.26
CA SER A 143 -18.99 10.81 -3.37
C SER A 143 -18.48 12.08 -4.06
N GLN A 144 -17.46 11.98 -4.91
CA GLN A 144 -16.91 13.11 -5.67
C GLN A 144 -17.92 13.67 -6.68
N ASP A 145 -18.64 12.80 -7.39
CA ASP A 145 -19.68 13.21 -8.36
C ASP A 145 -20.87 13.92 -7.67
N ARG A 146 -21.11 13.66 -6.38
CA ARG A 146 -22.20 14.28 -5.62
C ARG A 146 -21.93 15.74 -5.25
N VAL A 147 -20.67 16.17 -5.22
CA VAL A 147 -20.26 17.49 -4.71
C VAL A 147 -20.21 18.57 -5.81
N GLN A 148 -20.29 18.20 -7.10
CA GLN A 148 -20.30 19.16 -8.22
C GLN A 148 -21.69 19.64 -8.67
N ARG A 149 -22.77 19.28 -7.94
CA ARG A 149 -24.10 19.88 -8.15
C ARG A 149 -24.40 20.89 -7.05
N ALA A 150 -23.72 22.04 -7.09
CA ALA A 150 -24.06 23.22 -6.29
C ALA A 150 -23.93 24.47 -7.15
#